data_AF-A0A7S1H480-F1
#
_entry.id   AF-A0A7S1H480-F1
#
_cell.length_a   1.000
_cell.length_b   1.000
_cell.length_c   1.000
_cell.angle_alpha   90.00
_cell.angle_beta   90.00
_cell.angle_gamma   90.00
#
_symmetry.space_group_name_H-M   'P 1'
#
loop_
_entity.id
_entity.type
_entity.pdbx_description
1 polymer ?
#
loop_
_entity_poly.entity_id
_entity_poly.type
_entity_poly.pdbx_seq_one_letter_code
_entity_poly.pdbx_strand_id
1 'polypeptide(L)'
;ECYVENEVDESSEENSEQTKDNSHNITFLYSLGDGPCPKSFGINVAKLAGLPDEVLSTAKSRSTDFEKELEVSAIGGQESEDLSKRILSLIEENNHDEIVSLWESLTN
;
A
#
# COMPACT_ATOMS: atom_id res chain seq x y z
N GLU A 1 -14.70 -8.76 8.08
CA GLU A 1 -14.30 -8.25 6.74
C GLU A 1 -15.47 -7.50 6.08
N CYS A 2 -15.23 -6.74 5.01
CA CYS A 2 -16.28 -6.09 4.22
C CYS A 2 -16.03 -6.26 2.73
N TYR A 3 -17.12 -6.35 1.96
CA TYR A 3 -17.10 -6.43 0.51
C TYR A 3 -17.46 -5.05 -0.06
N VAL A 4 -16.65 -4.59 -1.02
CA VAL A 4 -16.88 -3.34 -1.76
C VAL A 4 -17.06 -3.72 -3.21
N GLU A 5 -18.23 -3.41 -3.76
CA GLU A 5 -18.48 -3.53 -5.20
C GLU A 5 -17.71 -2.39 -5.91
N ASN A 6 -16.71 -2.76 -6.72
CA ASN A 6 -16.04 -1.78 -7.58
C ASN A 6 -16.86 -1.66 -8.87
N GLU A 7 -17.53 -0.54 -9.09
CA GLU A 7 -17.89 -0.17 -10.47
C GLU A 7 -16.59 0.19 -11.22
N VAL A 8 -16.52 -0.32 -12.44
CA VAL A 8 -15.44 -0.17 -13.42
C VAL A 8 -15.06 1.31 -13.55
N ASP A 9 -13.74 1.59 -13.59
CA ASP A 9 -13.19 2.91 -13.92
C ASP A 9 -13.95 3.52 -15.10
N GLU A 10 -14.52 4.71 -14.88
CA GLU A 10 -15.17 5.52 -15.92
C GLU A 10 -14.14 5.94 -16.97
N SER A 11 -13.93 5.08 -17.97
CA SER A 11 -13.37 5.44 -19.27
C SER A 11 -14.19 4.77 -20.37
N SER A 12 -15.48 5.06 -20.44
CA SER A 12 -16.26 4.94 -21.68
C SER A 12 -17.56 5.72 -21.53
N GLU A 13 -17.63 6.87 -22.22
CA GLU A 13 -18.90 7.50 -22.54
C GLU A 13 -19.72 6.52 -23.37
N GLU A 14 -20.97 6.23 -22.98
CA GLU A 14 -22.07 6.10 -23.93
C GLU A 14 -23.44 6.20 -23.23
N ASN A 15 -24.30 6.95 -23.90
CA ASN A 15 -25.56 7.54 -23.47
C ASN A 15 -26.68 6.51 -23.20
N SER A 16 -27.23 6.48 -21.98
CA SER A 16 -28.65 6.14 -21.75
C SER A 16 -29.14 6.64 -20.38
N GLU A 17 -30.28 7.34 -20.40
CA GLU A 17 -31.00 7.83 -19.23
C GLU A 17 -31.46 6.66 -18.35
N GLN A 18 -30.62 6.33 -17.38
CA GLN A 18 -30.97 5.53 -16.23
C GLN A 18 -30.37 6.25 -15.03
N THR A 19 -31.20 6.54 -14.03
CA THR A 19 -30.76 7.05 -12.73
C THR A 19 -29.85 5.99 -12.09
N LYS A 20 -28.59 5.92 -12.53
CA LYS A 20 -27.53 5.21 -11.84
C LYS A 20 -27.27 6.01 -10.58
N ASP A 21 -27.97 5.64 -9.52
CA ASP A 21 -27.45 5.90 -8.19
C ASP A 21 -26.05 5.29 -8.16
N ASN A 22 -25.02 6.14 -8.25
CA ASN A 22 -23.60 5.80 -8.27
C ASN A 22 -23.18 5.30 -6.86
N SER A 23 -24.00 4.40 -6.33
CA SER A 23 -23.99 3.88 -4.98
C SER A 23 -22.85 2.89 -4.87
N HIS A 24 -21.73 3.39 -4.33
CA HIS A 24 -20.67 2.52 -3.84
C HIS A 24 -21.24 1.75 -2.64
N ASN A 25 -21.86 0.60 -2.91
CA ASN A 25 -22.48 -0.23 -1.88
C ASN A 25 -21.40 -0.96 -1.08
N ILE A 26 -21.48 -0.83 0.25
CA ILE A 26 -20.55 -1.45 1.20
C ILE A 26 -21.34 -2.47 2.00
N THR A 27 -20.91 -3.73 1.98
CA THR A 27 -21.51 -4.80 2.77
C THR A 27 -20.57 -5.19 3.91
N PHE A 28 -21.05 -5.06 5.14
CA PHE A 28 -20.35 -5.52 6.34
C PHE A 28 -20.61 -7.01 6.55
N LEU A 29 -19.56 -7.83 6.50
CA LEU A 29 -19.70 -9.29 6.61
C LEU A 29 -19.78 -9.77 8.07
N TYR A 30 -19.39 -8.92 9.03
CA TYR A 30 -19.35 -9.22 10.48
C TYR A 30 -18.61 -10.53 10.85
N SER A 31 -17.79 -11.04 9.94
CA SER A 31 -16.96 -12.22 10.10
C SER A 31 -15.51 -11.84 10.42
N LEU A 32 -14.84 -12.70 11.19
CA LEU A 32 -13.39 -12.68 11.34
C LEU A 32 -12.79 -13.51 10.19
N GLY A 33 -11.90 -12.90 9.41
CA GLY A 33 -11.10 -13.58 8.39
C GLY A 33 -9.69 -13.85 8.91
N ASP A 34 -9.04 -14.88 8.39
CA ASP A 34 -7.65 -15.18 8.70
C ASP A 34 -6.71 -14.30 7.88
N GLY A 35 -5.57 -13.93 8.47
CA GLY A 35 -4.54 -13.13 7.81
C GLY A 35 -4.74 -11.62 7.92
N PRO A 36 -3.85 -10.84 7.27
CA PRO A 36 -3.88 -9.38 7.33
C PRO A 36 -5.03 -8.80 6.48
N CYS A 37 -5.57 -7.66 6.92
CA CYS A 37 -6.59 -6.95 6.17
C CYS A 37 -6.00 -6.40 4.85
N PRO A 38 -6.55 -6.76 3.67
CA PRO A 38 -5.93 -6.45 2.38
C PRO A 38 -5.94 -4.96 2.01
N LYS A 39 -6.92 -4.18 2.49
CA LYS A 39 -7.03 -2.73 2.26
C LYS A 39 -7.67 -2.00 3.44
N SER A 40 -7.43 -0.70 3.53
CA SER A 40 -8.11 0.18 4.51
C SER A 40 -9.49 0.59 3.99
N PHE A 41 -10.47 0.68 4.89
CA PHE A 41 -11.86 1.07 4.56
C PHE A 41 -12.22 2.46 5.08
N GLY A 42 -11.23 3.26 5.49
CA GLY A 42 -11.45 4.57 6.11
C GLY A 42 -12.24 5.54 5.23
N ILE A 43 -11.93 5.58 3.92
CA ILE A 43 -12.64 6.42 2.94
C ILE A 43 -14.11 5.99 2.79
N ASN A 44 -14.35 4.68 2.76
CA ASN A 44 -15.70 4.10 2.68
C ASN A 44 -16.54 4.49 3.91
N VAL A 45 -15.97 4.41 5.11
CA VAL A 45 -16.64 4.83 6.35
C VAL A 45 -16.85 6.35 6.39
N ALA A 46 -15.87 7.13 5.94
CA ALA A 46 -15.98 8.58 5.84
C ALA A 46 -17.12 9.03 4.91
N LYS A 47 -17.32 8.32 3.79
CA LYS A 47 -18.46 8.52 2.89
C LYS A 47 -19.79 8.21 3.57
N LEU A 48 -19.88 7.10 4.32
CA LEU A 48 -21.07 6.77 5.10
C LEU A 48 -21.38 7.82 6.19
N ALA A 49 -20.36 8.51 6.70
CA ALA A 49 -20.50 9.61 7.65
C ALA A 49 -20.93 10.94 7.01
N GLY A 50 -21.10 11.00 5.67
CA GLY A 50 -21.55 12.19 4.96
C GLY A 50 -20.48 13.29 4.81
N LEU A 51 -19.20 12.91 4.80
CA LEU A 51 -18.12 13.85 4.53
C LEU A 51 -18.19 14.35 3.07
N PRO A 52 -17.79 15.61 2.78
CA PRO A 52 -17.85 16.16 1.43
C PRO A 52 -16.93 15.40 0.44
N ASP A 53 -17.39 15.24 -0.80
CA ASP A 53 -16.67 14.51 -1.85
C ASP A 53 -15.27 15.09 -2.14
N GLU A 54 -15.09 16.40 -2.04
CA GLU A 54 -13.79 17.07 -2.21
C GLU A 54 -12.76 16.59 -1.16
N VAL A 55 -13.21 16.41 0.09
CA VAL A 55 -12.38 15.89 1.18
C VAL A 55 -12.04 14.42 0.93
N LEU A 56 -13.02 13.63 0.51
CA LEU A 56 -12.83 12.20 0.20
C LEU A 56 -11.86 12.00 -0.98
N SER A 57 -11.98 12.80 -2.03
CA SER A 57 -11.09 12.79 -3.20
C SER A 57 -9.65 13.13 -2.82
N THR A 58 -9.47 14.20 -2.04
CA THR A 58 -8.16 14.60 -1.53
C THR A 58 -7.55 13.50 -0.66
N ALA A 59 -8.33 12.94 0.27
CA ALA A 59 -7.86 11.88 1.14
C ALA A 59 -7.48 10.61 0.37
N LYS A 60 -8.26 10.23 -0.67
CA LYS A 60 -7.94 9.11 -1.56
C LYS A 60 -6.60 9.31 -2.26
N SER A 61 -6.38 10.49 -2.85
CA SER A 61 -5.10 10.81 -3.51
C SER A 61 -3.92 10.72 -2.55
N ARG A 62 -4.03 11.32 -1.35
CA ARG A 62 -2.96 11.30 -0.35
C ARG A 62 -2.66 9.88 0.15
N SER A 63 -3.70 9.08 0.38
CA SER A 63 -3.54 7.67 0.79
C SER A 63 -2.79 6.88 -0.28
N THR A 64 -3.15 7.04 -1.55
CA THR A 64 -2.49 6.32 -2.64
C THR A 64 -1.03 6.72 -2.83
N ASP A 65 -0.71 8.01 -2.63
CA ASP A 65 0.67 8.47 -2.72
C ASP A 65 1.51 7.92 -1.55
N PHE A 66 0.94 7.92 -0.35
CA PHE A 66 1.59 7.38 0.84
C PHE A 66 1.83 5.86 0.76
N GLU A 67 0.86 5.10 0.24
CA GLU A 67 1.01 3.66 -0.01
C GLU A 67 2.19 3.39 -0.96
N LYS A 68 2.33 4.16 -2.04
CA LYS A 68 3.47 4.04 -2.96
C LYS A 68 4.80 4.36 -2.29
N GLU A 69 4.88 5.41 -1.49
CA GLU A 69 6.10 5.76 -0.74
C GLU A 69 6.52 4.65 0.23
N LEU A 70 5.54 4.01 0.88
CA LEU A 70 5.78 2.87 1.76
C LEU A 70 6.22 1.62 1.00
N GLU A 71 5.63 1.32 -0.16
CA GLU A 71 6.07 0.20 -1.01
C GLU A 71 7.53 0.36 -1.44
N VAL A 72 7.94 1.58 -1.82
CA VAL A 72 9.34 1.89 -2.17
C VAL A 72 10.25 1.73 -0.95
N SER A 73 9.80 2.14 0.23
CA SER A 73 10.59 2.03 1.47
C SER A 73 10.71 0.59 1.97
N ALA A 74 9.70 -0.26 1.72
CA ALA A 74 9.73 -1.68 2.05
C ALA A 74 10.79 -2.45 1.24
N ILE A 75 11.12 -1.98 0.03
CA ILE A 75 12.23 -2.52 -0.78
C ILE A 75 13.58 -2.22 -0.10
N GLY A 76 13.75 -1.05 0.52
CA GLY A 76 14.96 -0.71 1.29
C GLY A 76 15.17 -1.59 2.55
N GLY A 77 14.10 -2.20 3.05
CA GLY A 77 14.19 -3.18 4.14
C GLY A 77 14.89 -4.49 3.72
N GLN A 78 14.72 -4.92 2.47
CA GLN A 78 15.37 -6.12 1.93
C GLN A 78 16.88 -5.91 1.77
N GLU A 79 17.32 -4.76 1.21
CA GLU A 79 18.75 -4.44 1.09
C GLU A 79 19.45 -4.41 2.44
N SER A 80 18.82 -3.82 3.46
CA SER A 80 19.36 -3.76 4.83
C SER A 80 19.52 -5.16 5.44
N GLU A 81 18.55 -6.04 5.20
CA GLU A 81 18.59 -7.43 5.68
C GLU A 81 19.62 -8.28 4.93
N ASP A 82 19.76 -8.09 3.62
CA ASP A 82 20.71 -8.79 2.76
C ASP A 82 22.16 -8.35 3.05
N LEU A 83 22.39 -7.04 3.25
CA LEU A 83 23.68 -6.51 3.71
C LEU A 83 24.04 -7.08 5.09
N SER A 84 23.07 -7.13 6.02
CA SER A 84 23.29 -7.71 7.36
C SER A 84 23.71 -9.18 7.28
N LYS A 85 23.03 -9.98 6.45
CA LYS A 85 23.39 -11.39 6.21
C LYS A 85 24.78 -11.53 5.58
N ARG A 86 25.12 -10.68 4.62
CA ARG A 86 26.44 -10.68 3.97
C ARG A 86 27.56 -10.32 4.95
N ILE A 87 27.37 -9.30 5.77
CA ILE A 87 28.36 -8.90 6.79
C ILE A 87 28.59 -10.02 7.80
N LEU A 88 27.53 -10.68 8.28
CA LEU A 88 27.65 -11.81 9.21
C LEU A 88 28.47 -12.97 8.60
N SER A 89 28.20 -13.32 7.35
CA SER A 89 28.96 -14.36 6.63
C SER A 89 30.45 -14.04 6.52
N LEU A 90 30.80 -12.77 6.23
CA LEU A 90 32.20 -12.35 6.08
C LEU A 90 32.97 -12.35 7.41
N ILE A 91 32.27 -12.08 8.52
CA ILE A 91 32.83 -12.18 9.88
C ILE A 91 33.13 -13.65 10.22
N GLU A 92 32.23 -14.57 9.88
CA GLU A 92 32.43 -16.01 10.11
C GLU A 92 33.61 -16.57 9.30
N GLU A 93 33.80 -16.09 8.06
CA GLU A 93 34.92 -16.45 7.19
C GLU A 93 36.22 -15.69 7.51
N ASN A 94 36.18 -14.76 8.47
CA ASN A 94 37.29 -13.89 8.87
C ASN A 94 37.92 -13.10 7.70
N ASN A 95 37.10 -12.77 6.70
CA ASN A 95 37.49 -12.06 5.48
C ASN A 95 37.41 -10.55 5.70
N HIS A 96 38.39 -10.00 6.40
CA HIS A 96 38.42 -8.59 6.78
C HIS A 96 38.55 -7.63 5.58
N ASP A 97 39.22 -8.05 4.50
CA ASP A 97 39.45 -7.20 3.33
C ASP A 97 38.14 -6.93 2.56
N GLU A 98 37.27 -7.94 2.41
CA GLU A 98 35.94 -7.76 1.81
C GLU A 98 35.02 -6.89 2.68
N ILE A 99 35.11 -6.99 4.00
CA ILE A 99 34.31 -6.15 4.91
C ILE A 99 34.68 -4.68 4.74
N VAL A 100 35.98 -4.36 4.66
CA VAL A 100 36.46 -2.99 4.45
C VAL A 100 36.04 -2.49 3.06
N SER A 101 36.20 -3.30 2.02
CA SER A 101 35.77 -2.94 0.66
C SER A 101 34.26 -2.68 0.58
N LEU A 102 33.45 -3.50 1.25
CA LEU A 102 32.00 -3.33 1.31
C LEU A 102 31.62 -2.02 2.01
N TRP A 103 32.30 -1.70 3.12
CA TRP A 103 32.08 -0.46 3.87
C TRP A 103 32.47 0.79 3.07
N GLU A 104 33.61 0.77 2.37
CA GLU A 104 34.05 1.85 1.49
C GLU A 104 33.06 2.10 0.34
N SER A 105 32.46 1.03 -0.20
CA SER A 105 31.42 1.13 -1.23
C SER A 105 30.10 1.74 -0.73
N LEU A 106 29.84 1.73 0.58
CA LEU A 106 28.60 2.25 1.18
C LEU A 106 28.72 3.70 1.66
N THR A 107 29.94 4.22 1.80
CA THR A 107 30.22 5.57 2.35
C THR A 107 30.66 6.59 1.30
N ASN A 108 30.71 6.21 0.02
CA ASN A 108 31.13 7.04 -1.11
C ASN A 108 29.95 7.30 -2.06
#